data_AF-A0A914Y363-F1
#
_entry.id   AF-A0A914Y363-F1
#
_cell.length_a   1.000
_cell.length_b   1.000
_cell.length_c   1.000
_cell.angle_alpha   90.00
_cell.angle_beta   90.00
_cell.angle_gamma   90.00
#
_symmetry.space_group_name_H-M   'P 1'
#
loop_
_entity.id
_entity.type
_entity.pdbx_description
1 polymer ?
#
loop_
_entity_poly.entity_id
_entity_poly.type
_entity_poly.pdbx_seq_one_letter_code
_entity_poly.pdbx_strand_id
1 'polypeptide(L)'
;MIGEVTTRMPMRFNRLIKETTKSSTLNDSKIRLDFCKLPEVDPWDPAIMEYIKPEKDHMLNCERTLFEHSKLVDGQLFMYTNDTFDESILCHYRCIFPDGDHHLNYGNWTKVINETKPECDVIEVECRGKNEVEVFYQYLHAQIYRNTTK
;
A
#
# COMPACT_ATOMS: atom_id res chain seq x y z
N MET A 1 34.36 -8.29 2.29
CA MET A 1 34.12 -8.02 3.72
C MET A 1 33.08 -6.92 3.82
N ILE A 2 31.90 -7.36 4.25
CA ILE A 2 30.70 -6.72 4.80
C ILE A 2 30.88 -5.28 5.31
N GLY A 3 29.85 -4.43 5.09
CA GLY A 3 29.63 -3.21 5.87
C GLY A 3 28.44 -2.35 5.42
N GLU A 4 27.19 -2.86 5.49
CA GLU A 4 25.96 -2.05 5.46
C GLU A 4 25.77 -1.33 6.80
N VAL A 5 25.43 -0.03 6.77
CA VAL A 5 24.95 0.71 7.93
C VAL A 5 23.46 1.01 7.72
N THR A 6 22.59 0.25 8.38
CA THR A 6 21.17 0.55 8.51
C THR A 6 20.89 1.02 9.94
N THR A 7 20.60 2.30 10.11
CA THR A 7 20.11 2.85 11.38
C THR A 7 18.62 2.56 11.52
N ARG A 8 18.28 1.46 12.20
CA ARG A 8 16.91 1.21 12.70
C ARG A 8 16.75 1.87 14.06
N MET A 9 15.76 2.77 14.20
CA MET A 9 15.25 3.18 15.50
C MET A 9 14.52 1.99 16.17
N PRO A 10 14.78 1.68 17.45
CA PRO A 10 14.05 0.62 18.13
C PRO A 10 12.77 1.17 18.78
N MET A 11 11.59 0.79 18.26
CA MET A 11 10.37 0.85 19.07
C MET A 11 10.32 -0.36 19.98
N ARG A 12 10.52 -0.13 21.29
CA ARG A 12 10.29 -1.15 22.33
C ARG A 12 8.81 -1.15 22.72
N PHE A 13 8.06 -2.13 22.24
CA PHE A 13 6.76 -2.49 22.81
C PHE A 13 6.92 -3.83 23.55
N ASN A 14 7.19 -3.78 24.85
CA ASN A 14 7.15 -4.98 25.69
C ASN A 14 5.69 -5.27 26.06
N ARG A 15 5.04 -6.19 25.35
CA ARG A 15 3.83 -6.85 25.82
C ARG A 15 4.13 -8.32 26.04
N LEU A 16 4.32 -8.70 27.30
CA LEU A 16 4.38 -10.10 27.71
C LEU A 16 2.96 -10.69 27.57
N ILE A 17 2.73 -11.45 26.50
CA ILE A 17 1.54 -12.31 26.41
C ILE A 17 1.94 -13.64 27.04
N LYS A 18 1.45 -13.91 28.25
CA LYS A 18 1.45 -15.27 28.80
C LYS A 18 0.35 -16.04 28.09
N GLU A 19 0.73 -16.93 27.19
CA GLU A 19 -0.18 -17.95 26.68
C GLU A 19 -0.45 -18.96 27.81
N THR A 20 -1.70 -19.06 28.23
CA THR A 20 -2.16 -20.19 29.03
C THR A 20 -3.31 -20.82 28.26
N THR A 21 -3.00 -21.86 27.49
CA THR A 21 -3.98 -22.76 26.90
C THR A 21 -4.69 -23.53 28.01
N LYS A 22 -5.90 -23.11 28.37
CA LYS A 22 -6.87 -24.00 29.01
C LYS A 22 -8.00 -24.23 28.02
N SER A 23 -7.91 -25.38 27.35
CA SER A 23 -9.03 -26.04 26.69
C SER A 23 -10.16 -26.15 27.71
N SER A 24 -11.25 -25.42 27.46
CA SER A 24 -12.50 -25.58 28.19
C SER A 24 -13.55 -26.02 27.18
N THR A 25 -14.12 -27.19 27.47
CA THR A 25 -15.23 -27.82 26.78
C THR A 25 -16.42 -26.87 26.69
N LEU A 26 -16.89 -26.63 25.46
CA LEU A 26 -18.08 -25.83 25.16
C LEU A 26 -19.34 -26.58 25.60
N ASN A 27 -19.83 -26.25 26.80
CA ASN A 27 -21.25 -26.41 27.09
C ASN A 27 -22.01 -25.23 26.47
N ASP A 28 -23.17 -25.54 25.89
CA ASP A 28 -24.10 -24.63 25.23
C ASP A 28 -24.61 -23.54 26.19
N SER A 29 -23.80 -22.50 26.38
CA SER A 29 -24.18 -21.28 27.05
C SER A 29 -23.82 -20.11 26.14
N LYS A 30 -24.79 -19.71 25.31
CA LYS A 30 -25.03 -18.36 24.81
C LYS A 30 -23.75 -17.53 24.64
N ILE A 31 -23.11 -17.64 23.47
CA ILE A 31 -22.02 -16.75 23.06
C ILE A 31 -22.52 -15.31 23.19
N ARG A 32 -22.15 -14.62 24.26
CA ARG A 32 -22.26 -13.17 24.33
C ARG A 32 -21.16 -12.64 23.44
N LEU A 33 -21.52 -12.30 22.20
CA LEU A 33 -20.73 -11.39 21.40
C LEU A 33 -20.71 -10.08 22.19
N ASP A 34 -19.64 -9.84 22.95
CA ASP A 34 -19.37 -8.52 23.50
C ASP A 34 -19.19 -7.60 22.29
N PHE A 35 -20.25 -6.88 21.95
CA PHE A 35 -20.27 -6.00 20.80
C PHE A 35 -19.23 -4.91 21.02
N CYS A 36 -18.17 -4.92 20.22
CA CYS A 36 -17.26 -3.79 20.10
C CYS A 36 -18.05 -2.63 19.47
N LYS A 37 -18.64 -1.77 20.32
CA LYS A 37 -19.24 -0.53 19.85
C LYS A 37 -18.11 0.45 19.60
N LEU A 38 -17.94 0.84 18.34
CA LEU A 38 -17.10 1.98 17.99
C LEU A 38 -17.58 3.19 18.79
N PRO A 39 -16.65 3.99 19.36
CA PRO A 39 -17.03 5.21 20.05
C PRO A 39 -17.71 6.17 19.08
N GLU A 40 -18.78 6.81 19.53
CA GLU A 40 -19.32 7.97 18.83
C GLU A 40 -18.34 9.13 19.02
N VAL A 41 -17.56 9.38 17.98
CA VAL A 41 -16.64 10.53 17.92
C VAL A 41 -17.38 11.70 17.30
N ASP A 42 -17.29 12.88 17.91
CA ASP A 42 -17.79 14.13 17.32
C ASP A 42 -16.76 14.64 16.31
N PRO A 43 -17.07 14.67 15.00
CA PRO A 43 -16.17 15.24 13.99
C PRO A 43 -15.93 16.75 14.19
N TRP A 44 -16.72 17.39 15.06
CA TRP A 44 -16.61 18.80 15.40
C TRP A 44 -16.05 19.07 16.80
N ASP A 45 -15.42 18.07 17.43
CA ASP A 45 -14.79 18.25 18.74
C ASP A 45 -13.68 19.34 18.68
N PRO A 46 -13.72 20.34 19.57
CA PRO A 46 -12.69 21.39 19.63
C PRO A 46 -11.25 20.87 19.71
N ALA A 47 -11.03 19.69 20.31
CA ALA A 47 -9.72 19.07 20.44
C ALA A 47 -9.11 18.65 19.09
N ILE A 48 -9.93 18.33 18.07
CA ILE A 48 -9.45 17.97 16.74
C ILE A 48 -9.38 19.17 15.78
N MET A 49 -10.05 20.27 16.10
CA MET A 49 -10.12 21.46 15.25
C MET A 49 -8.75 22.01 14.86
N GLU A 50 -7.76 21.88 15.75
CA GLU A 50 -6.41 22.36 15.45
C GLU A 50 -5.75 21.61 14.28
N TYR A 51 -6.10 20.35 14.04
CA TYR A 51 -5.49 19.50 13.02
C TYR A 51 -6.15 19.63 11.65
N ILE A 52 -7.37 20.17 11.58
CA ILE A 52 -8.16 20.29 10.33
C ILE A 52 -8.26 21.75 9.81
N LYS A 53 -7.55 22.68 10.45
CA LYS A 53 -7.51 24.09 10.03
C LYS A 53 -6.87 24.21 8.64
N PRO A 54 -7.56 24.82 7.65
CA PRO A 54 -6.98 25.03 6.32
C PRO A 54 -5.67 25.80 6.36
N GLU A 55 -5.49 26.74 7.29
CA GLU A 55 -4.26 27.53 7.42
C GLU A 55 -3.04 26.70 7.86
N LYS A 56 -3.28 25.49 8.37
CA LYS A 56 -2.25 24.50 8.70
C LYS A 56 -2.14 23.38 7.68
N ASP A 57 -2.83 23.50 6.55
CA ASP A 57 -2.67 22.55 5.46
C ASP A 57 -1.27 22.71 4.86
N HIS A 58 -0.38 21.81 5.26
CA HIS A 58 0.99 21.73 4.75
C HIS A 58 1.04 21.42 3.25
N MET A 59 -0.08 21.04 2.64
CA MET A 59 -0.18 20.79 1.20
C MET A 59 -0.48 22.05 0.38
N LEU A 60 -0.90 23.17 1.00
CA LEU A 60 -1.27 24.40 0.27
C LEU A 60 -0.16 24.97 -0.62
N ASN A 61 1.10 24.83 -0.19
CA ASN A 61 2.27 25.28 -0.95
C ASN A 61 3.11 24.10 -1.47
N CYS A 62 2.51 22.90 -1.55
CA CYS A 62 3.20 21.72 -2.07
C CYS A 62 3.18 21.75 -3.60
N GLU A 63 4.30 22.14 -4.20
CA GLU A 63 4.51 21.97 -5.63
C GLU A 63 4.71 20.48 -5.94
N ARG A 64 3.84 19.92 -6.78
CA ARG A 64 3.95 18.54 -7.22
C ARG A 64 5.18 18.40 -8.13
N THR A 65 6.21 17.72 -7.65
CA THR A 65 7.41 17.39 -8.42
C THR A 65 7.34 16.02 -9.09
N LEU A 66 6.48 15.13 -8.58
CA LEU A 66 6.28 13.79 -9.12
C LEU A 66 5.17 13.80 -10.19
N PHE A 67 5.51 13.40 -11.41
CA PHE A 67 4.55 13.17 -12.48
C PHE A 67 4.19 11.69 -12.54
N GLU A 68 2.90 11.40 -12.67
CA GLU A 68 2.44 10.03 -12.85
C GLU A 68 2.86 9.55 -14.25
N HIS A 69 3.64 8.46 -14.30
CA HIS A 69 4.09 7.84 -15.54
C HIS A 69 3.32 6.57 -15.88
N SER A 70 2.41 6.14 -15.01
CA SER A 70 1.51 5.03 -15.26
C SER A 70 0.11 5.32 -14.73
N LYS A 71 -0.89 4.65 -15.31
CA LYS A 71 -2.30 4.77 -14.92
C LYS A 71 -2.97 3.41 -14.96
N LEU A 72 -3.80 3.12 -13.97
CA LEU A 72 -4.68 1.96 -13.96
C LEU A 72 -6.12 2.39 -14.30
N VAL A 73 -6.67 1.88 -15.40
CA VAL A 73 -8.05 2.15 -15.85
C VAL A 73 -8.71 0.84 -16.24
N ASP A 74 -9.87 0.56 -15.63
CA ASP A 74 -10.67 -0.65 -15.84
C ASP A 74 -9.84 -1.96 -15.83
N GLY A 75 -8.94 -2.09 -14.86
CA GLY A 75 -8.05 -3.24 -14.70
C GLY A 75 -6.89 -3.30 -15.71
N GLN A 76 -6.70 -2.26 -16.51
CA GLN A 76 -5.64 -2.18 -17.52
C GLN A 76 -4.60 -1.13 -17.11
N LEU A 77 -3.33 -1.54 -17.11
CA LEU A 77 -2.19 -0.71 -16.80
C LEU A 77 -1.66 -0.06 -18.08
N PHE A 78 -1.66 1.27 -18.09
CA PHE A 78 -1.15 2.12 -19.14
C PHE A 78 0.13 2.80 -18.67
N MET A 79 1.14 2.86 -19.54
CA MET A 79 2.31 3.71 -19.35
C MET A 79 2.11 4.98 -20.17
N TYR A 80 2.35 6.14 -19.56
CA TYR A 80 2.44 7.39 -20.32
C TYR A 80 3.79 7.40 -21.04
N THR A 81 3.76 7.24 -22.36
CA THR A 81 4.91 7.49 -23.21
C THR A 81 4.96 8.99 -23.52
N ASN A 82 5.47 9.79 -22.58
CA ASN A 82 5.92 11.15 -22.88
C ASN A 82 7.35 11.12 -23.44
N ASP A 83 7.80 12.19 -24.10
CA ASP A 83 9.12 12.29 -24.75
C ASP A 83 10.33 12.01 -23.81
N THR A 84 10.08 11.91 -22.50
CA THR A 84 11.05 11.52 -21.47
C THR A 84 11.24 10.01 -21.31
N PHE A 85 10.36 9.18 -21.86
CA PHE A 85 10.53 7.72 -21.88
C PHE A 85 11.40 7.32 -23.07
N ASP A 86 12.72 7.40 -22.88
CA ASP A 86 13.68 6.75 -23.77
C ASP A 86 13.41 5.23 -23.81
N GLU A 87 13.61 4.58 -24.96
CA GLU A 87 13.41 3.13 -25.19
C GLU A 87 14.21 2.25 -24.22
N SER A 88 15.17 2.86 -23.54
CA SER A 88 16.04 2.26 -22.55
C SER A 88 15.47 2.18 -21.14
N ILE A 89 14.29 2.76 -20.90
CA ILE A 89 13.61 2.66 -19.62
C ILE A 89 12.91 1.31 -19.52
N LEU A 90 13.20 0.58 -18.46
CA LEU A 90 12.62 -0.73 -18.19
C LEU A 90 11.63 -0.64 -17.04
N CYS A 91 10.34 -0.80 -17.36
CA CYS A 91 9.28 -0.82 -16.37
C CYS A 91 8.77 -2.23 -16.11
N HIS A 92 8.59 -2.52 -14.83
CA HIS A 92 8.02 -3.76 -14.33
C HIS A 92 6.87 -3.44 -13.38
N TYR A 93 5.97 -4.40 -13.25
CA TYR A 93 4.92 -4.35 -12.25
C TYR A 93 4.90 -5.66 -11.45
N ARG A 94 4.35 -5.61 -10.24
CA ARG A 94 4.01 -6.79 -9.46
C ARG A 94 2.69 -6.59 -8.72
N CYS A 95 2.00 -7.69 -8.49
CA CYS A 95 0.82 -7.70 -7.64
C CYS A 95 1.21 -7.73 -6.16
N ILE A 96 0.44 -7.03 -5.34
CA ILE A 96 0.53 -7.10 -3.88
C ILE A 96 -0.77 -7.68 -3.35
N PHE A 97 -0.66 -8.73 -2.54
CA PHE A 97 -1.80 -9.39 -1.92
C PHE A 97 -1.69 -9.27 -0.40
N PRO A 98 -2.81 -9.04 0.31
CA PRO A 98 -2.80 -9.08 1.76
C PRO A 98 -2.49 -10.49 2.27
N ASP A 99 -1.71 -10.57 3.35
CA ASP A 99 -1.45 -11.79 4.11
C ASP A 99 -1.79 -11.55 5.59
N GLY A 100 -3.09 -11.62 5.88
CA GLY A 100 -3.64 -11.12 7.15
C GLY A 100 -3.52 -9.59 7.27
N ASP A 101 -3.54 -9.10 8.52
CA ASP A 101 -3.64 -7.66 8.79
C ASP A 101 -2.29 -6.93 8.79
N HIS A 102 -1.19 -7.68 8.94
CA HIS A 102 0.14 -7.12 9.20
C HIS A 102 1.20 -7.54 8.18
N HIS A 103 0.86 -8.42 7.24
CA HIS A 103 1.80 -8.90 6.23
C HIS A 103 1.22 -8.73 4.83
N LEU A 104 2.13 -8.67 3.86
CA LEU A 104 1.83 -8.54 2.44
C LEU A 104 2.64 -9.59 1.68
N ASN A 105 1.98 -10.26 0.76
CA ASN A 105 2.59 -11.15 -0.20
C ASN A 105 2.87 -10.38 -1.50
N TYR A 106 4.12 -10.42 -1.95
CA TYR A 106 4.57 -9.75 -3.17
C TYR A 106 4.71 -10.77 -4.29
N GLY A 107 4.05 -10.50 -5.42
CA GLY A 107 4.20 -11.28 -6.63
C GLY A 107 5.56 -11.05 -7.32
N ASN A 108 5.80 -11.82 -8.37
CA ASN A 108 6.98 -11.64 -9.21
C ASN A 108 6.87 -10.37 -10.04
N TRP A 109 8.01 -9.70 -10.24
CA TRP A 109 8.12 -8.60 -11.18
C TRP A 109 7.92 -9.10 -12.61
N THR A 110 6.99 -8.48 -13.32
CA THR A 110 6.63 -8.78 -14.69
C THR A 110 6.83 -7.53 -15.53
N LYS A 111 7.42 -7.65 -16.72
CA LYS A 111 7.64 -6.50 -17.61
C LYS A 111 6.29 -5.88 -17.99
N VAL A 112 6.18 -4.56 -17.91
CA VAL A 112 5.01 -3.84 -18.41
C VAL A 112 5.09 -3.80 -19.93
N ILE A 113 4.07 -4.33 -20.58
CA ILE A 113 3.78 -4.11 -22.00
C ILE A 113 2.58 -3.15 -22.03
N ASN A 114 2.52 -2.20 -22.96
CA ASN A 114 1.37 -1.29 -23.02
C ASN A 114 0.06 -2.09 -23.03
N GLU A 115 -0.92 -1.63 -22.23
CA GLU A 115 -2.22 -2.29 -22.04
C GLU A 115 -2.15 -3.65 -21.32
N THR A 116 -1.17 -3.83 -20.42
CA THR A 116 -1.11 -5.02 -19.55
C THR A 116 -2.34 -5.08 -18.65
N LYS A 117 -2.89 -6.28 -18.41
CA LYS A 117 -4.03 -6.52 -17.52
C LYS A 117 -3.59 -7.33 -16.30
N PRO A 118 -3.16 -6.70 -15.20
CA PRO A 118 -2.84 -7.41 -13.97
C PRO A 118 -4.11 -8.05 -13.37
N GLU A 119 -4.00 -9.26 -12.86
CA GLU A 119 -5.10 -9.99 -12.22
C GLU A 119 -5.08 -9.78 -10.69
N CYS A 120 -5.03 -8.52 -10.24
CA CYS A 120 -4.98 -8.16 -8.82
C CYS A 120 -5.47 -6.73 -8.56
N ASP A 121 -5.89 -6.45 -7.32
CA ASP A 121 -6.44 -5.15 -6.94
C ASP A 121 -5.38 -4.10 -6.64
N VAL A 122 -4.20 -4.52 -6.16
CA VAL A 122 -3.08 -3.63 -5.80
C VAL A 122 -1.87 -3.98 -6.64
N ILE A 123 -1.39 -3.00 -7.39
CA ILE A 123 -0.30 -3.15 -8.35
C ILE A 123 0.79 -2.13 -8.01
N GLU A 124 2.00 -2.62 -7.85
CA GLU A 124 3.18 -1.77 -7.78
C GLU A 124 3.86 -1.72 -9.14
N VAL A 125 4.17 -0.52 -9.59
CA VAL A 125 4.93 -0.27 -10.82
C VAL A 125 6.27 0.33 -10.44
N GLU A 126 7.33 -0.16 -11.04
CA GLU A 126 8.70 0.32 -10.87
C GLU A 126 9.37 0.47 -12.24
N CYS A 127 9.96 1.63 -12.50
CA CYS A 127 10.76 1.86 -13.70
C CYS A 127 12.20 2.21 -13.33
N ARG A 128 13.12 1.57 -14.05
CA ARG A 128 14.57 1.72 -13.89
C ARG A 128 15.18 2.32 -15.15
N GLY A 129 16.20 3.15 -14.96
CA GLY A 129 16.96 3.74 -16.07
C GLY A 129 17.86 2.72 -16.78
N LYS A 130 18.63 3.18 -17.78
CA LYS A 130 19.53 2.39 -18.65
C LYS A 130 20.37 1.32 -17.94
N ASN A 131 20.86 1.62 -16.74
CA ASN A 131 21.79 0.76 -16.02
C ASN A 131 21.08 -0.20 -15.06
N GLU A 132 19.75 -0.21 -15.01
CA GLU A 132 18.90 -1.01 -14.10
C GLU A 132 19.13 -0.80 -12.59
N VAL A 133 20.12 -0.01 -12.19
CA VAL A 133 20.43 0.24 -10.77
C VAL A 133 19.48 1.28 -10.16
N GLU A 134 19.19 2.35 -10.89
CA GLU A 134 18.45 3.50 -10.38
C GLU A 134 16.95 3.38 -10.68
N VAL A 135 16.15 3.30 -9.61
CA VAL A 135 14.69 3.44 -9.67
C VAL A 135 14.37 4.92 -9.70
N PHE A 136 13.82 5.40 -10.82
CA PHE A 136 13.43 6.80 -10.96
C PHE A 136 11.92 7.02 -10.88
N TYR A 137 11.14 5.94 -11.01
CA TYR A 137 9.69 5.97 -10.85
C TYR A 137 9.20 4.73 -10.13
N GLN A 138 8.38 4.95 -9.10
CA GLN A 138 7.72 3.89 -8.35
C GLN A 138 6.33 4.39 -7.96
N TYR A 139 5.29 3.60 -8.22
CA TYR A 139 3.92 4.00 -7.96
C TYR A 139 3.04 2.81 -7.59
N LEU A 140 2.16 3.00 -6.60
CA LEU A 140 1.18 2.02 -6.17
C LEU A 140 -0.19 2.39 -6.71
N HIS A 141 -0.73 1.54 -7.58
CA HIS A 141 -2.10 1.62 -8.05
C HIS A 141 -2.99 0.70 -7.23
N ALA A 142 -4.20 1.17 -6.91
CA ALA A 142 -5.23 0.34 -6.31
C ALA A 142 -6.55 0.55 -7.05
N GLN A 143 -7.13 -0.53 -7.56
CA GLN A 143 -8.45 -0.51 -8.18
C GLN A 143 -9.15 -1.83 -7.94
N ILE A 144 -10.32 -1.80 -7.29
CA ILE A 144 -11.20 -2.96 -7.23
C ILE A 144 -11.98 -3.00 -8.54
N TYR A 145 -11.61 -3.92 -9.42
CA TYR A 145 -12.25 -4.10 -10.71
C TYR A 145 -12.76 -5.53 -10.87
N ARG A 146 -14.06 -5.68 -11.10
CA ARG A 146 -14.67 -6.99 -11.33
C ARG A 146 -14.40 -7.42 -12.77
N ASN A 147 -13.47 -8.37 -12.95
CA ASN A 147 -13.28 -9.00 -14.24
C ASN A 147 -14.55 -9.79 -14.63
N THR A 148 -15.29 -9.30 -15.63
CA THR A 148 -16.54 -9.93 -16.09
C THR A 148 -16.32 -11.10 -17.04
N THR A 149 -15.08 -11.40 -17.42
CA THR A 149 -14.74 -12.52 -18.29
C THR A 149 -14.61 -13.80 -17.47
N LYS A 150 -15.49 -14.77 -17.77
CA LYS A 150 -15.57 -16.10 -17.17
C LYS A 150 -15.19 -17.16 -18.19
#